data_AF-A0A5Z7AAE0-F1
#
_entry.id   AF-A0A5Z7AAE0-F1
#
_cell.length_a   1.000
_cell.length_b   1.000
_cell.length_c   1.000
_cell.angle_alpha   90.00
_cell.angle_beta   90.00
_cell.angle_gamma   90.00
#
_symmetry.space_group_name_H-M   'P 1'
#
loop_
_entity.id
_entity.type
_entity.pdbx_description
1 polymer ?
#
loop_
_entity_poly.entity_id
_entity_poly.type
_entity_poly.pdbx_seq_one_letter_code
_entity_poly.pdbx_strand_id
1 'polypeptide(L)'
;IDLPFGKSLERLPSLDRPELKKLAGQISGWISQSLYDFTERFDSGTDDPKELHRRTMESYRYLCACSLMLNNQPPYWAEHEANAGQLETRKAESGILRMMAPEWWYLRLKRARDVQREHMAIAVGQVQKAA
;
A
#
# COMPACT_ATOMS: atom_id res chain seq x y z
N ILE A 1 7.97 -13.87 3.02
CA ILE A 1 7.35 -13.22 4.20
C ILE A 1 5.99 -13.85 4.37
N ASP A 2 5.73 -14.47 5.52
CA ASP A 2 4.38 -14.92 5.86
C ASP A 2 3.57 -13.71 6.34
N LEU A 3 2.54 -13.34 5.58
CA LEU A 3 1.73 -12.16 5.88
C LEU A 3 0.53 -12.59 6.73
N PRO A 4 0.19 -11.87 7.82
CA PRO A 4 -0.92 -12.24 8.72
C PRO A 4 -2.30 -12.21 8.03
N PHE A 5 -2.36 -11.70 6.81
CA PHE A 5 -3.55 -11.60 5.96
C PHE A 5 -3.37 -12.25 4.57
N GLY A 6 -2.32 -13.06 4.36
CA GLY A 6 -2.02 -13.68 3.07
C GLY A 6 -3.19 -14.47 2.48
N LYS A 7 -3.83 -15.32 3.30
CA LYS A 7 -5.02 -16.09 2.90
C LYS A 7 -6.19 -15.21 2.43
N SER A 8 -6.35 -14.02 3.00
CA SER A 8 -7.39 -13.07 2.58
C SER A 8 -7.06 -12.42 1.24
N LEU A 9 -5.78 -12.15 0.96
CA LEU A 9 -5.33 -11.65 -0.35
C LEU A 9 -5.51 -12.70 -1.45
N GLU A 10 -5.18 -13.96 -1.18
CA GLU A 10 -5.34 -15.07 -2.14
C GLU A 10 -6.79 -15.27 -2.58
N ARG A 11 -7.75 -15.04 -1.66
CA ARG A 11 -9.19 -15.14 -1.93
C ARG A 11 -9.86 -13.79 -2.18
N LEU A 12 -9.12 -12.77 -2.59
CA LEU A 12 -9.65 -11.41 -2.80
C LEU A 12 -10.97 -11.38 -3.60
N PRO A 13 -11.15 -12.14 -4.72
CA PRO A 13 -12.39 -12.16 -5.49
C PRO A 13 -13.61 -12.59 -4.67
N SER A 14 -13.45 -13.46 -3.67
CA SER A 14 -14.57 -13.95 -2.87
C SER A 14 -14.95 -13.01 -1.72
N LEU A 15 -14.11 -12.03 -1.38
CA LEU A 15 -14.34 -11.18 -0.21
C LEU A 15 -15.53 -10.24 -0.40
N ASP A 16 -16.41 -10.23 0.61
CA ASP A 16 -17.50 -9.28 0.71
C ASP A 16 -17.02 -7.90 1.20
N ARG A 17 -17.96 -6.95 1.38
CA ARG A 17 -17.59 -5.58 1.79
C ARG A 17 -17.02 -5.53 3.22
N PRO A 18 -17.62 -6.14 4.25
CA PRO A 18 -17.03 -6.25 5.58
C PRO A 18 -15.63 -6.89 5.58
N GLU A 19 -15.44 -8.00 4.86
CA GLU A 19 -14.16 -8.69 4.77
C GLU A 19 -13.08 -7.82 4.11
N LEU A 20 -13.42 -7.08 3.05
CA LEU A 20 -12.50 -6.11 2.44
C LEU A 20 -12.08 -5.00 3.41
N LYS A 21 -13.01 -4.48 4.22
CA LYS A 21 -12.69 -3.46 5.23
C LYS A 21 -11.77 -4.03 6.31
N LYS A 22 -12.03 -5.26 6.76
CA LYS A 22 -11.18 -5.97 7.72
C LYS A 22 -9.77 -6.15 7.14
N LEU A 23 -9.66 -6.64 5.91
CA LEU A 23 -8.38 -6.81 5.22
C LEU A 23 -7.63 -5.48 5.08
N ALA A 24 -8.32 -4.41 4.70
CA ALA A 24 -7.73 -3.08 4.61
C ALA A 24 -7.16 -2.62 5.96
N GLY A 25 -7.90 -2.82 7.05
CA GLY A 25 -7.42 -2.53 8.40
C GLY A 25 -6.20 -3.37 8.80
N GLN A 26 -6.18 -4.67 8.46
CA GLN A 26 -5.04 -5.55 8.73
C GLN A 26 -3.78 -5.12 7.97
N ILE A 27 -3.91 -4.79 6.68
CA ILE A 27 -2.78 -4.30 5.89
C ILE A 27 -2.28 -2.96 6.43
N SER A 28 -3.20 -2.04 6.73
CA SER A 28 -2.87 -0.73 7.29
C SER A 28 -2.13 -0.84 8.62
N GLY A 29 -2.60 -1.72 9.51
CA GLY A 29 -1.94 -2.00 10.79
C GLY A 29 -0.55 -2.61 10.61
N TRP A 30 -0.40 -3.54 9.66
CA TRP A 30 0.91 -4.12 9.33
C TRP A 30 1.88 -3.11 8.72
N ILE A 31 1.41 -2.19 7.86
CA ILE A 31 2.23 -1.09 7.33
C ILE A 31 2.69 -0.17 8.47
N SER A 32 1.79 0.20 9.38
CA SER A 32 2.15 1.03 10.54
C SER A 32 3.18 0.35 11.44
N GLN A 33 3.02 -0.95 11.71
CA GLN A 33 4.01 -1.72 12.48
C GLN A 33 5.34 -1.81 11.73
N SER A 34 5.30 -2.06 10.42
CA SER A 34 6.51 -2.13 9.58
C SER A 34 7.26 -0.80 9.61
N LEU A 35 6.56 0.34 9.59
CA LEU A 35 7.18 1.65 9.74
C LEU A 35 7.83 1.80 11.12
N TYR A 36 7.10 1.45 12.19
CA TYR A 36 7.62 1.51 13.55
C TYR A 36 8.94 0.72 13.67
N ASP A 37 8.93 -0.57 13.30
CA ASP A 37 10.09 -1.45 13.35
C ASP A 37 11.25 -0.90 12.50
N PHE A 38 10.94 -0.38 11.31
CA PHE A 38 11.95 0.21 10.44
C PHE A 38 12.57 1.49 11.01
N THR A 39 11.80 2.28 11.74
CA THR A 39 12.31 3.53 12.34
C THR A 39 13.20 3.29 13.55
N GLU A 40 13.15 2.11 14.20
CA GLU A 40 14.03 1.76 15.32
C GLU A 40 15.53 1.70 14.93
N ARG A 41 15.84 1.60 13.63
CA ARG A 41 17.24 1.66 13.14
C ARG A 41 17.83 3.06 13.14
N PHE A 42 16.99 4.09 13.28
CA PHE A 42 17.47 5.45 13.39
C PHE A 42 17.86 5.70 14.84
N ASP A 43 19.00 6.35 15.06
CA ASP A 43 19.42 6.79 16.39
C ASP A 43 18.40 7.74 17.03
N SER A 44 18.74 8.30 18.19
CA SER A 44 17.92 9.31 18.89
C SER A 44 17.39 10.42 17.97
N GLY A 45 16.40 11.16 18.48
CA GLY A 45 15.84 12.32 17.79
C GLY A 45 16.93 13.29 17.28
N THR A 46 16.63 13.94 16.16
CA THR A 46 17.52 14.88 15.48
C THR A 46 16.72 16.08 15.00
N ASP A 47 17.31 17.27 15.14
CA ASP A 47 16.74 18.52 14.64
C ASP A 47 17.38 18.97 13.31
N ASP A 48 18.33 18.20 12.77
CA ASP A 48 18.95 18.50 11.46
C ASP A 48 17.94 18.26 10.33
N PRO A 49 17.52 19.31 9.58
CA PRO A 49 16.55 19.18 8.51
C PRO A 49 16.99 18.22 7.39
N LYS A 50 18.30 18.11 7.12
CA LYS A 50 18.80 17.20 6.08
C LYS A 50 18.66 15.75 6.51
N GLU A 51 18.99 15.47 7.76
CA GLU A 51 18.83 14.15 8.34
C GLU A 51 17.34 13.76 8.45
N LEU A 52 16.47 14.68 8.88
CA LEU A 52 15.02 14.46 8.89
C LEU A 52 14.49 14.14 7.49
N HIS A 53 14.90 14.89 6.47
CA HIS A 53 14.54 14.61 5.08
C HIS A 53 15.01 13.20 4.65
N ARG A 54 16.27 12.85 4.94
CA ARG A 54 16.83 11.52 4.61
C ARG A 54 16.03 10.40 5.27
N ARG A 55 15.75 10.50 6.57
CA ARG A 55 14.97 9.50 7.33
C ARG A 55 13.56 9.35 6.75
N THR A 56 12.87 10.47 6.47
CA THR A 56 11.54 10.46 5.84
C THR A 56 11.56 9.77 4.47
N MET A 57 12.55 10.07 3.63
CA MET A 57 12.68 9.45 2.30
C MET A 57 13.00 7.96 2.36
N GLU A 58 13.81 7.52 3.31
CA GLU A 58 14.08 6.10 3.51
C GLU A 58 12.85 5.35 4.02
N SER A 59 12.12 5.92 4.99
CA SER A 59 10.85 5.36 5.48
C SER A 59 9.80 5.25 4.38
N TYR A 60 9.66 6.30 3.57
CA TYR A 60 8.76 6.29 2.42
C TYR A 60 9.12 5.18 1.42
N ARG A 61 10.40 5.05 1.04
CA ARG A 61 10.85 4.01 0.09
C ARG A 61 10.65 2.61 0.64
N TYR A 62 10.91 2.41 1.92
CA TYR A 62 10.66 1.12 2.57
C TYR A 62 9.18 0.74 2.52
N LEU A 63 8.28 1.65 2.89
CA LEU A 63 6.85 1.39 2.80
C LEU A 63 6.34 1.24 1.36
N CYS A 64 6.97 1.91 0.39
CA CYS A 64 6.70 1.68 -1.02
C CYS A 64 7.04 0.25 -1.43
N ALA A 65 8.19 -0.27 -1.00
CA ALA A 65 8.56 -1.67 -1.24
C ALA A 65 7.53 -2.63 -0.63
N CYS A 66 7.10 -2.38 0.62
CA CYS A 66 6.02 -3.15 1.25
C CYS A 66 4.71 -3.10 0.43
N SER A 67 4.33 -1.94 -0.09
CA SER A 67 3.11 -1.78 -0.90
C SER A 67 3.21 -2.50 -2.25
N LEU A 68 4.37 -2.45 -2.90
CA LEU A 68 4.65 -3.16 -4.16
C LEU A 68 4.63 -4.68 -3.97
N MET A 69 5.13 -5.20 -2.83
CA MET A 69 5.01 -6.63 -2.48
C MET A 69 3.55 -7.10 -2.40
N LEU A 70 2.62 -6.19 -2.12
CA LEU A 70 1.18 -6.45 -2.10
C LEU A 70 0.51 -6.20 -3.46
N ASN A 71 1.29 -6.12 -4.54
CA ASN A 71 0.86 -5.76 -5.89
C ASN A 71 0.09 -4.43 -5.96
N ASN A 72 0.47 -3.46 -5.11
CA ASN A 72 -0.17 -2.16 -5.05
C ASN A 72 0.82 -1.05 -5.35
N GLN A 73 0.42 -0.14 -6.25
CA GLN A 73 1.24 1.02 -6.60
C GLN A 73 1.18 2.07 -5.47
N PRO A 74 2.33 2.40 -4.84
CA PRO A 74 2.39 3.35 -3.74
C PRO A 74 1.98 4.77 -4.18
N PRO A 75 1.53 5.64 -3.26
CA PRO A 75 1.29 7.05 -3.56
C PRO A 75 2.59 7.73 -4.01
N TYR A 76 2.53 8.55 -5.06
CA TYR A 76 3.67 9.32 -5.62
C TYR A 76 4.83 8.48 -6.19
N TRP A 77 4.67 7.15 -6.31
CA TRP A 77 5.73 6.27 -6.81
C TRP A 77 6.22 6.63 -8.21
N ALA A 78 5.31 6.93 -9.14
CA ALA A 78 5.69 7.31 -10.50
C ALA A 78 6.53 8.60 -10.55
N GLU A 79 6.25 9.57 -9.68
CA GLU A 79 7.04 10.80 -9.58
C GLU A 79 8.42 10.52 -8.98
N HIS A 80 8.47 9.73 -7.91
CA HIS A 80 9.71 9.27 -7.31
C HIS A 80 10.62 8.57 -8.34
N GLU A 81 10.07 7.64 -9.13
CA GLU A 81 10.81 6.93 -10.17
C GLU A 81 11.27 7.86 -11.30
N ALA A 82 10.41 8.77 -11.76
CA ALA A 82 10.75 9.74 -12.79
C ALA A 82 11.88 10.70 -12.36
N ASN A 83 11.99 10.96 -11.06
CA ASN A 83 12.96 11.89 -10.48
C ASN A 83 14.16 11.19 -9.83
N ALA A 84 14.58 10.03 -10.35
CA ALA A 84 15.75 9.27 -9.87
C ALA A 84 15.72 8.99 -8.35
N GLY A 85 14.53 8.70 -7.82
CA GLY A 85 14.30 8.40 -6.40
C GLY A 85 14.15 9.62 -5.49
N GLN A 86 14.04 10.82 -6.06
CA GLN A 86 13.81 12.06 -5.31
C GLN A 86 12.32 12.39 -5.21
N LEU A 87 11.92 12.94 -4.07
CA LEU A 87 10.56 13.42 -3.83
C LEU A 87 10.59 14.54 -2.80
N GLU A 88 9.70 15.52 -2.92
CA GLU A 88 9.52 16.53 -1.86
C GLU A 88 9.14 15.86 -0.53
N THR A 89 9.73 16.33 0.59
CA THR A 89 9.48 15.78 1.92
C THR A 89 7.99 15.66 2.24
N ARG A 90 7.20 16.70 1.93
CA ARG A 90 5.75 16.71 2.17
C ARG A 90 4.99 15.63 1.40
N LYS A 91 5.44 15.30 0.19
CA LYS A 91 4.84 14.22 -0.61
C LYS A 91 5.22 12.86 -0.04
N ALA A 92 6.46 12.69 0.42
CA ALA A 92 6.87 11.48 1.12
C ALA A 92 6.07 11.26 2.42
N GLU A 93 5.94 12.28 3.26
CA GLU A 93 5.10 12.27 4.47
C GLU A 93 3.64 11.94 4.15
N SER A 94 3.06 12.63 3.16
CA SER A 94 1.70 12.37 2.67
C SER A 94 1.54 10.93 2.16
N GLY A 95 2.57 10.38 1.49
CA GLY A 95 2.60 9.01 1.01
C GLY A 95 2.60 8.01 2.16
N ILE A 96 3.44 8.22 3.17
CA ILE A 96 3.48 7.41 4.40
C ILE A 96 2.11 7.40 5.08
N LEU A 97 1.53 8.57 5.34
CA LEU A 97 0.22 8.69 6.01
C LEU A 97 -0.90 7.97 5.23
N ARG A 98 -0.88 8.04 3.89
CA ARG A 98 -1.85 7.32 3.06
C ARG A 98 -1.69 5.81 3.14
N MET A 99 -0.45 5.30 3.16
CA MET A 99 -0.21 3.86 3.30
C MET A 99 -0.54 3.34 4.71
N MET A 100 -0.58 4.21 5.71
CA MET A 100 -1.04 3.90 7.07
C MET A 100 -2.55 4.07 7.26
N ALA A 101 -3.30 4.50 6.25
CA ALA A 101 -4.74 4.74 6.34
C ALA A 101 -5.55 3.54 5.77
N PRO A 102 -6.45 2.92 6.56
CA PRO A 102 -7.25 1.80 6.09
C PRO A 102 -8.11 2.13 4.87
N GLU A 103 -8.64 3.35 4.80
CA GLU A 103 -9.52 3.81 3.71
C GLU A 103 -8.79 3.80 2.36
N TRP A 104 -7.50 4.12 2.36
CA TRP A 104 -6.68 4.12 1.16
C TRP A 104 -6.54 2.70 0.59
N TRP A 105 -6.29 1.72 1.47
CA TRP A 105 -6.22 0.30 1.11
C TRP A 105 -7.57 -0.24 0.64
N TYR A 106 -8.65 0.08 1.35
CA TYR A 106 -9.99 -0.39 1.00
C TYR A 106 -10.37 -0.06 -0.45
N LEU A 107 -10.14 1.18 -0.89
CA LEU A 107 -10.46 1.60 -2.25
C LEU A 107 -9.69 0.81 -3.30
N ARG A 108 -8.44 0.47 -3.02
CA ARG A 108 -7.56 -0.26 -3.94
C ARG A 108 -7.87 -1.75 -3.97
N LEU A 109 -8.10 -2.37 -2.82
CA LEU A 109 -8.53 -3.76 -2.72
C LEU A 109 -9.88 -3.97 -3.39
N LYS A 110 -10.81 -3.02 -3.23
CA LYS A 110 -12.09 -3.04 -3.92
C LYS A 110 -11.90 -3.05 -5.44
N ARG A 111 -11.11 -2.12 -5.98
CA ARG A 111 -10.81 -2.06 -7.43
C ARG A 111 -10.16 -3.36 -7.92
N ALA A 112 -9.14 -3.85 -7.21
CA ALA A 112 -8.45 -5.09 -7.57
C ALA A 112 -9.41 -6.30 -7.57
N ARG A 113 -10.27 -6.42 -6.56
CA ARG A 113 -11.32 -7.45 -6.52
C ARG A 113 -12.26 -7.33 -7.72
N ASP A 114 -12.75 -6.13 -8.01
CA ASP A 114 -13.73 -5.92 -9.07
C ASP A 114 -13.14 -6.29 -10.44
N VAL A 115 -11.88 -5.92 -10.71
CA VAL A 115 -11.14 -6.34 -11.92
C VAL A 115 -10.94 -7.86 -11.98
N GLN A 116 -10.55 -8.50 -10.86
CA GLN A 116 -10.39 -9.96 -10.84
C GLN A 116 -11.71 -10.69 -11.07
N ARG A 117 -12.83 -10.20 -10.52
CA ARG A 117 -14.17 -10.74 -10.77
C ARG A 117 -14.57 -10.62 -12.23
N GLU A 118 -14.30 -9.48 -12.85
CA GLU A 118 -14.56 -9.26 -14.28
C GLU A 118 -13.76 -10.25 -15.14
N HIS A 119 -12.45 -10.41 -14.88
CA HIS A 119 -11.62 -11.39 -15.59
C HIS A 119 -12.13 -12.83 -15.43
N MET A 120 -12.58 -13.20 -14.22
CA MET A 120 -13.19 -14.51 -13.99
C MET A 120 -14.50 -14.68 -14.76
N ALA A 121 -15.35 -13.65 -14.81
CA ALA A 121 -16.60 -13.67 -15.56
C ALA A 121 -16.34 -13.85 -17.07
N ILE A 122 -15.35 -13.15 -17.63
CA ILE A 122 -14.90 -13.33 -19.01
C ILE A 122 -14.43 -14.78 -19.25
N ALA A 123 -13.61 -15.32 -18.35
CA ALA A 123 -13.05 -16.68 -18.49
C ALA A 123 -14.12 -17.77 -18.51
N VAL A 124 -15.25 -17.57 -17.82
CA VAL A 124 -16.39 -18.51 -17.82
C VAL A 124 -17.45 -18.20 -18.88
N GLY A 125 -17.16 -17.27 -19.82
CA GLY A 125 -18.08 -16.89 -20.90
C GLY A 125 -19.23 -15.97 -20.46
N GLN A 126 -19.22 -15.48 -19.23
CA GLN A 126 -20.17 -14.49 -18.72
C GLN A 126 -19.63 -13.07 -18.97
N VAL A 127 -19.74 -12.59 -20.21
CA VAL A 127 -19.46 -11.18 -20.52
C VAL A 127 -20.76 -10.40 -20.41
N GLN A 128 -20.81 -9.37 -19.55
CA GLN A 128 -21.90 -8.39 -19.64
C GLN A 128 -21.78 -7.71 -21.00
N LYS A 129 -22.72 -8.01 -21.90
CA LYS A 129 -22.86 -7.23 -23.13
C LYS A 129 -23.26 -5.82 -22.71
N ALA A 130 -22.41 -4.84 -22.97
CA ALA A 130 -22.80 -3.44 -22.90
C ALA A 130 -23.99 -3.24 -23.84
N ALA A 131 -25.12 -2.82 -23.29
CA ALA A 131 -26.32 -2.44 -24.03
C ALA A 131 -26.21 -0.99 -24.50
#